data_AF-A0A536TQC2-F1
#
_entry.id   AF-A0A536TQC2-F1
#
_cell.length_a   1.000
_cell.length_b   1.000
_cell.length_c   1.000
_cell.angle_alpha   90.00
_cell.angle_beta   90.00
_cell.angle_gamma   90.00
#
_symmetry.space_group_name_H-M   'P 1'
#
loop_
_entity.id
_entity.type
_entity.pdbx_description
1 polymer ?
#
loop_
_entity_poly.entity_id
_entity_poly.type
_entity_poly.pdbx_seq_one_letter_code
_entity_poly.pdbx_strand_id
1 'polypeptide(L)' 'MQSIPVGSKGSFSLVVTPDHLANRFKDATLPPVLATPVMIMVMENAALNAIKPYLDAGESALGTRVDVRHLAATPAGRR' A
#
# COMPACT_ATOMS: atom_id res chain seq x y z
N MET A 1 -13.81 -4.45 18.57
CA MET A 1 -13.29 -3.32 17.80
C MET A 1 -13.89 -2.04 18.34
N GLN A 2 -13.07 -1.04 18.60
CA GLN A 2 -13.52 0.27 19.05
C GLN A 2 -14.02 1.14 17.88
N SER A 3 -14.77 2.20 18.18
CA SER A 3 -15.20 3.16 17.15
C SER A 3 -13.98 3.86 16.54
N ILE A 4 -13.84 3.81 15.21
CA ILE A 4 -12.81 4.56 14.48
C ILE A 4 -13.36 5.96 14.18
N PRO A 5 -12.72 7.04 14.67
CA PRO A 5 -13.10 8.40 14.34
C PRO A 5 -13.01 8.69 12.84
N VAL A 6 -13.98 9.44 12.32
CA VAL A 6 -13.91 9.98 10.95
C VAL A 6 -12.67 10.87 10.84
N GLY A 7 -11.86 10.64 9.81
CA GLY A 7 -10.62 11.38 9.59
C GLY A 7 -9.37 10.77 10.24
N SER A 8 -9.46 9.60 10.87
CA SER A 8 -8.27 8.83 11.28
C SER A 8 -7.31 8.64 10.11
N LYS A 9 -6.02 8.83 10.38
CA LYS A 9 -4.96 8.77 9.37
C LYS A 9 -3.92 7.73 9.76
N GLY A 10 -3.46 7.00 8.76
CA GLY A 10 -2.29 6.15 8.85
C GLY A 10 -1.37 6.45 7.68
N SER A 11 -0.09 6.15 7.87
CA SER A 11 0.92 6.35 6.84
C SER A 11 1.79 5.12 6.74
N PHE A 12 2.26 4.85 5.52
CA PHE A 12 3.31 3.90 5.24
C PHE A 12 4.17 4.48 4.11
N SER A 13 5.47 4.24 4.16
CA SER A 13 6.40 4.73 3.15
C SER A 13 7.41 3.64 2.84
N LEU A 14 7.86 3.59 1.60
CA LEU A 14 8.97 2.75 1.17
C LEU A 14 9.88 3.54 0.23
N VAL A 15 11.11 3.08 0.08
CA VAL A 15 11.96 3.48 -1.04
C VAL A 15 11.77 2.44 -2.14
N VAL A 16 11.50 2.89 -3.38
CA VAL A 16 11.30 1.98 -4.52
C VAL A 16 12.61 1.26 -4.83
N THR A 17 12.66 -0.04 -4.57
CA THR A 17 13.79 -0.92 -4.91
C THR A 17 13.50 -1.64 -6.22
N PRO A 18 14.50 -2.29 -6.85
CA PRO A 18 14.29 -3.07 -8.06
C PRO A 18 13.17 -4.12 -7.94
N ASP A 19 13.03 -4.78 -6.79
CA ASP A 19 12.03 -5.85 -6.62
C ASP A 19 10.58 -5.31 -6.56
N HIS A 20 10.42 -4.00 -6.38
CA HIS A 20 9.12 -3.33 -6.44
C HIS A 20 8.68 -2.97 -7.87
N LEU A 21 9.57 -3.07 -8.86
CA LEU A 21 9.30 -2.63 -10.21
C LEU A 21 8.37 -3.61 -10.94
N ALA A 22 7.46 -3.09 -11.76
CA ALA A 22 6.48 -3.89 -12.51
C ALA A 22 7.16 -4.96 -13.37
N ASN A 23 8.30 -4.63 -13.96
CA ASN A 23 9.09 -5.53 -14.80
C ASN A 23 9.82 -6.66 -14.04
N ARG A 24 9.90 -6.55 -12.72
CA ARG A 24 10.53 -7.58 -11.86
C ARG A 24 9.49 -8.32 -11.02
N PHE A 25 8.46 -7.61 -10.58
CA PHE A 25 7.39 -8.14 -9.74
C PHE A 25 6.36 -8.95 -10.53
N LYS A 26 6.06 -8.57 -11.79
CA LYS A 26 5.01 -9.22 -12.58
C LYS A 26 5.54 -9.90 -13.83
N ASP A 27 6.06 -9.11 -14.77
CA ASP A 27 6.42 -9.59 -16.11
C ASP A 27 7.51 -8.69 -16.69
N ALA A 28 8.59 -9.29 -17.20
CA ALA A 28 9.77 -8.58 -17.72
C ALA A 28 9.49 -7.59 -18.86
N THR A 29 8.35 -7.71 -19.56
CA THR A 29 7.94 -6.82 -20.65
C THR A 29 7.38 -5.47 -20.17
N LEU A 30 7.02 -5.36 -18.89
CA LEU A 30 6.49 -4.11 -18.31
C LEU A 30 7.57 -3.04 -18.13
N PRO A 31 7.21 -1.75 -17.94
CA PRO A 31 8.18 -0.69 -17.67
C PRO A 31 8.85 -0.84 -16.29
N PRO A 32 10.11 -0.36 -16.12
CA PRO A 32 10.87 -0.41 -14.86
C PRO A 32 10.42 0.69 -13.88
N VAL A 33 9.16 0.66 -13.48
CA VAL A 33 8.52 1.62 -12.56
C VAL A 33 7.75 0.87 -11.48
N LEU A 34 7.44 1.54 -10.36
CA LEU A 34 6.70 0.94 -9.24
C LEU A 34 5.48 0.16 -9.74
N ALA A 35 5.33 -1.09 -9.32
CA ALA A 35 4.19 -1.90 -9.72
C ALA A 35 2.91 -1.42 -9.01
N THR A 36 1.78 -1.36 -9.74
CA THR A 36 0.46 -1.11 -9.15
C THR A 36 0.13 -2.00 -7.94
N PRO A 37 0.40 -3.34 -7.93
CA PRO A 37 0.17 -4.14 -6.72
C PRO A 37 1.03 -3.71 -5.52
N VAL A 38 2.27 -3.26 -5.76
CA VAL A 38 3.13 -2.73 -4.68
C VAL A 38 2.56 -1.40 -4.17
N MET A 39 2.08 -0.52 -5.04
CA MET A 39 1.36 0.71 -4.63
C MET A 39 0.12 0.39 -3.78
N ILE A 40 -0.67 -0.62 -4.16
CA ILE A 40 -1.84 -1.07 -3.38
C ILE A 40 -1.41 -1.58 -2.00
N MET A 41 -0.36 -2.39 -1.91
CA MET A 41 0.20 -2.85 -0.63
C MET A 41 0.59 -1.67 0.28
N VAL A 42 1.12 -0.57 -0.25
CA VAL A 42 1.40 0.65 0.54
C VAL A 42 0.12 1.24 1.12
N MET A 43 -0.91 1.35 0.29
CA MET A 43 -2.22 1.87 0.70
C MET A 43 -2.86 0.98 1.76
N GLU A 44 -2.77 -0.35 1.61
CA GLU A 44 -3.25 -1.31 2.59
C GLU A 44 -2.53 -1.20 3.94
N ASN A 45 -1.19 -1.06 3.93
CA ASN A 45 -0.43 -0.84 5.17
C ASN A 45 -0.76 0.50 5.81
N ALA A 46 -0.95 1.57 5.02
CA ALA A 46 -1.38 2.86 5.54
C ALA A 46 -2.79 2.78 6.17
N ALA A 47 -3.72 2.06 5.53
CA ALA A 47 -5.06 1.82 6.07
C ALA A 47 -5.03 0.98 7.35
N LEU A 48 -4.24 -0.10 7.39
CA LEU A 48 -4.05 -0.90 8.59
C LEU A 48 -3.48 -0.05 9.74
N ASN A 49 -2.46 0.77 9.46
CA ASN A 49 -1.88 1.68 10.45
C ASN A 49 -2.90 2.72 10.95
N ALA A 50 -3.87 3.13 10.13
CA ALA A 50 -4.93 4.06 10.53
C ALA A 50 -5.91 3.43 11.54
N ILE A 51 -6.18 2.13 11.42
CA ILE A 51 -7.20 1.44 12.24
C ILE A 51 -6.59 0.66 13.41
N LYS A 52 -5.30 0.35 13.37
CA LYS A 52 -4.60 -0.48 14.37
C LYS A 52 -4.83 -0.05 15.84
N PRO A 53 -4.86 1.26 16.19
CA PRO A 53 -5.12 1.69 17.56
C PRO A 53 -6.53 1.36 18.08
N TYR A 54 -7.47 0.99 17.20
CA TYR A 54 -8.87 0.74 17.51
C TYR A 54 -9.23 -0.75 17.47
N LEU A 55 -8.27 -1.62 17.19
CA LEU A 55 -8.46 -3.08 17.25
C LEU A 55 -8.33 -3.54 18.72
N ASP A 56 -9.27 -4.36 19.17
CA ASP A 56 -9.19 -4.98 20.49
C ASP A 56 -8.24 -6.20 20.47
N ALA A 57 -7.92 -6.71 21.66
CA ALA A 57 -7.07 -7.89 21.78
C ALA A 57 -7.67 -9.10 21.02
N GLY A 58 -6.87 -9.68 20.13
CA GLY A 58 -7.28 -10.82 19.29
C GLY A 58 -7.96 -10.43 17.98
N GLU A 59 -8.19 -9.15 17.72
CA GLU A 59 -8.74 -8.69 16.45
C GLU A 59 -7.67 -8.41 15.39
N SER A 60 -8.06 -8.55 14.13
CA SER A 60 -7.24 -8.23 12.96
C SER A 60 -8.15 -7.72 11.83
N ALA A 61 -7.55 -7.32 10.71
CA ALA A 61 -8.25 -6.77 9.56
C ALA A 61 -7.82 -7.44 8.25
N LEU A 62 -8.74 -7.47 7.28
CA LEU A 62 -8.51 -7.92 5.91
C LEU A 62 -9.13 -6.90 4.95
N GLY A 63 -8.40 -6.54 3.89
CA GLY A 63 -8.94 -5.73 2.81
C GLY A 63 -9.89 -6.52 1.92
N THR A 64 -11.07 -5.97 1.62
CA THR A 64 -12.09 -6.65 0.77
C THR A 64 -12.38 -5.90 -0.53
N ARG A 65 -11.99 -4.62 -0.63
CA ARG A 65 -12.16 -3.79 -1.82
C ARG A 65 -11.04 -2.75 -1.88
N VAL A 66 -10.50 -2.56 -3.08
CA VAL A 66 -9.60 -1.45 -3.43
C VAL A 66 -10.04 -0.87 -4.78
N ASP A 67 -10.02 0.46 -4.88
CA ASP A 67 -10.37 1.20 -6.10
C ASP A 67 -9.37 2.34 -6.26
N VAL A 68 -8.46 2.20 -7.22
CA VAL A 68 -7.29 3.07 -7.37
C VAL A 68 -6.97 3.35 -8.82
N ARG A 69 -6.41 4.54 -9.07
CA ARG A 69 -5.82 4.91 -10.36
C ARG A 69 -4.34 5.22 -10.16
N HIS A 70 -3.48 4.58 -10.95
CA HIS A 70 -2.05 4.83 -10.94
C HIS A 70 -1.73 5.96 -11.93
N LEU A 71 -1.59 7.19 -11.41
CA LEU A 71 -1.61 8.40 -12.24
C LEU A 71 -0.25 8.78 -12.84
N ALA A 72 0.84 8.42 -12.17
CA ALA A 72 2.19 8.78 -12.59
C ALA A 72 3.16 7.64 -12.22
N ALA A 73 4.16 7.42 -13.07
CA ALA A 73 5.13 6.36 -12.86
C ALA A 73 6.22 6.79 -11.86
N THR A 74 6.62 5.88 -10.98
CA THR A 74 7.65 6.14 -9.96
C THR A 74 8.87 5.23 -10.18
N PRO A 75 10.03 5.77 -10.58
CA PRO A 75 11.25 4.96 -10.78
C PRO A 75 11.90 4.55 -9.45
N ALA A 76 12.85 3.62 -9.52
CA ALA A 76 13.66 3.20 -8.37
C ALA A 76 14.39 4.37 -7.71
N GLY A 77 14.63 4.26 -6.40
CA GLY A 77 15.30 5.28 -5.57
C GLY A 77 14.41 6.44 -5.12
N ARG A 78 13.16 6.52 -5.59
CA ARG A 78 12.17 7.47 -5.05
C ARG A 78 11.58 6.95 -3.74
N ARG A 79 11.14 7.89 -2.88
CA ARG A 79 10.41 7.63 -1.63
C ARG A 79 9.01 8.23 -1.73
#